data_AF-A0A1W5D9X7-F1
#
_entry.id   AF-A0A1W5D9X7-F1
#
_cell.length_a   1.000
_cell.length_b   1.000
_cell.length_c   1.000
_cell.angle_alpha   90.00
_cell.angle_beta   90.00
_cell.angle_gamma   90.00
#
_symmetry.space_group_name_H-M   'P 1'
#
loop_
_entity.id
_entity.type
_entity.pdbx_description
1 polymer ?
#
loop_
_entity_poly.entity_id
_entity_poly.type
_entity_poly.pdbx_seq_one_letter_code
_entity_poly.pdbx_strand_id
1 'polypeptide(L)'
;MPLQAETRRNLYEGDPRWPVKLTLRAAATFFAFLGMILFAVATSLANKNFINLSGGGDWTDGMTLAPITLSFLYNPIVISILLFVRRGRTIHPAWHVAMDLIIWGLCVPCIVFSVDGGLFWLWITAQYNDDGTVDCDPDYNPYDEFSRPCDPVLYTIGGTEIAGIVFLFLIFVLHLTLFVFACIDTKKWRSAANRAKSERNNIELQYHRSPEEYQAHQPPAYTPSAGGSGVMANSAVKYS
;
A
#
# COMPACT_ATOMS: atom_id res chain seq x y z
N MET A 1 -2.00 16.88 25.58
CA MET A 1 -2.07 15.79 24.57
C MET A 1 -3.35 15.71 23.70
N PRO A 2 -4.54 16.23 24.06
CA PRO A 2 -5.74 16.05 23.22
C PRO A 2 -5.72 16.81 21.89
N LEU A 3 -5.02 17.95 21.81
CA LEU A 3 -4.94 18.79 20.60
C LEU A 3 -4.34 18.06 19.38
N GLN A 4 -3.35 17.18 19.61
CA GLN A 4 -2.75 16.37 18.54
C GLN A 4 -3.65 15.23 18.06
N ALA A 5 -4.54 14.73 18.92
CA ALA A 5 -5.50 13.69 18.57
C ALA A 5 -6.67 14.31 17.78
N GLU A 6 -7.16 15.49 18.18
CA GLU A 6 -8.19 16.27 17.46
C GLU A 6 -7.72 16.64 16.04
N THR A 7 -6.50 17.20 15.92
CA THR A 7 -5.95 17.61 14.62
C THR A 7 -5.77 16.41 13.68
N ARG A 8 -5.32 15.27 14.21
CA ARG A 8 -5.23 14.02 13.44
C ARG A 8 -6.61 13.53 13.02
N ARG A 9 -7.59 13.53 13.92
CA ARG A 9 -8.97 13.11 13.64
C ARG A 9 -9.58 13.93 12.50
N ASN A 10 -9.45 15.26 12.54
CA ASN A 10 -9.97 16.16 11.52
C ASN A 10 -9.30 15.98 10.13
N LEU A 11 -8.03 15.56 10.10
CA LEU A 11 -7.33 15.21 8.86
C LEU A 11 -7.83 13.90 8.23
N TYR A 12 -8.35 12.97 9.03
CA TYR A 12 -8.88 11.69 8.57
C TYR A 12 -10.40 11.68 8.36
N GLU A 13 -11.16 12.49 9.10
CA GLU A 13 -12.62 12.61 8.96
C GLU A 13 -13.05 13.29 7.66
N GLY A 14 -12.11 13.90 6.92
CA GLY A 14 -12.39 14.68 5.71
C GLY A 14 -11.53 14.36 4.50
N ASP A 15 -11.06 13.13 4.28
CA ASP A 15 -10.41 12.80 2.99
C ASP A 15 -11.48 12.57 1.90
N PRO A 16 -11.74 13.53 0.99
CA PRO A 16 -12.78 13.38 -0.04
C PRO A 16 -12.49 12.24 -1.02
N ARG A 17 -11.27 11.70 -1.01
CA ARG A 17 -10.83 10.62 -1.91
C ARG A 17 -10.96 9.23 -1.31
N TRP A 18 -11.50 9.09 -0.09
CA TRP A 18 -11.73 7.79 0.52
C TRP A 18 -12.56 6.82 -0.35
N PRO A 19 -13.63 7.22 -1.08
CA PRO A 19 -14.39 6.26 -1.88
C PRO A 19 -13.57 5.77 -3.08
N VAL A 20 -12.78 6.64 -3.71
CA VAL A 20 -11.89 6.27 -4.81
C VAL A 20 -10.85 5.25 -4.36
N LYS A 21 -10.21 5.47 -3.21
CA LYS A 21 -9.24 4.52 -2.64
C LYS A 21 -9.90 3.17 -2.31
N LEU A 22 -11.11 3.19 -1.78
CA LEU A 22 -11.88 1.97 -1.50
C LEU A 22 -12.19 1.21 -2.80
N THR A 23 -12.65 1.91 -3.84
CA THR A 23 -12.93 1.32 -5.17
C THR A 23 -11.68 0.71 -5.78
N LEU A 24 -10.54 1.42 -5.73
CA LEU A 24 -9.27 0.91 -6.26
C LEU A 24 -8.81 -0.37 -5.53
N ARG A 25 -8.96 -0.42 -4.20
CA ARG A 25 -8.65 -1.63 -3.42
C ARG A 25 -9.60 -2.78 -3.73
N ALA A 26 -10.89 -2.50 -3.89
CA ALA A 26 -11.88 -3.51 -4.27
C ALA A 26 -11.59 -4.08 -5.68
N ALA A 27 -11.24 -3.21 -6.63
CA ALA A 27 -10.83 -3.62 -7.97
C ALA A 27 -9.55 -4.47 -7.93
N ALA A 28 -8.55 -4.08 -7.12
CA ALA A 28 -7.32 -4.85 -6.95
C ALA A 28 -7.61 -6.24 -6.38
N THR A 29 -8.47 -6.36 -5.36
CA THR A 29 -8.93 -7.66 -4.84
C THR A 29 -9.58 -8.52 -5.92
N PHE A 30 -10.49 -7.93 -6.71
CA PHE A 30 -11.22 -8.66 -7.74
C PHE A 30 -10.30 -9.18 -8.85
N PHE A 31 -9.41 -8.32 -9.36
CA PHE A 31 -8.43 -8.74 -10.36
C PHE A 31 -7.41 -9.72 -9.79
N ALA A 32 -7.00 -9.57 -8.53
CA ALA A 32 -6.15 -10.55 -7.87
C ALA A 32 -6.81 -11.92 -7.78
N PHE A 33 -8.10 -11.98 -7.43
CA PHE A 33 -8.85 -13.22 -7.41
C PHE A 33 -8.91 -13.91 -8.78
N LEU A 34 -9.24 -13.15 -9.84
CA LEU A 34 -9.28 -13.69 -11.20
C LEU A 34 -7.90 -14.15 -11.69
N GLY A 35 -6.86 -13.33 -11.46
CA GLY A 35 -5.48 -13.67 -11.79
C GLY A 35 -5.00 -14.94 -11.09
N MET A 36 -5.27 -15.11 -9.79
CA MET A 36 -4.92 -16.33 -9.06
C MET A 36 -5.57 -17.56 -9.66
N ILE A 37 -6.87 -17.49 -10.00
CA ILE A 37 -7.58 -18.64 -10.59
C ILE A 37 -6.96 -19.01 -11.93
N LEU A 38 -6.70 -18.03 -12.80
CA LEU A 38 -6.16 -18.28 -14.13
C LEU A 38 -4.76 -18.90 -14.06
N PHE A 39 -3.85 -18.33 -13.25
CA PHE A 39 -2.52 -18.92 -13.08
C PHE A 39 -2.58 -20.30 -12.41
N ALA A 40 -3.43 -20.50 -11.40
CA ALA A 40 -3.59 -21.81 -10.79
C ALA A 40 -4.11 -22.87 -11.78
N VAL A 41 -5.04 -22.49 -12.67
CA VAL A 41 -5.53 -23.38 -13.74
C VAL A 41 -4.46 -23.64 -14.79
N ALA A 42 -3.75 -22.61 -15.24
CA ALA A 42 -2.66 -22.74 -16.21
C ALA A 42 -1.58 -23.69 -15.70
N THR A 43 -1.07 -23.47 -14.47
CA THR A 43 -0.09 -24.35 -13.83
C THR A 43 -0.62 -25.77 -13.65
N SER A 44 -1.89 -25.94 -13.25
CA SER A 44 -2.47 -27.28 -13.10
C SER A 44 -2.59 -28.03 -14.43
N LEU A 45 -2.91 -27.35 -15.52
CA LEU A 45 -2.98 -27.94 -16.84
C LEU A 45 -1.58 -28.23 -17.39
N ALA A 46 -0.62 -27.32 -17.18
CA ALA A 46 0.75 -27.49 -17.63
C ALA A 46 1.38 -28.72 -16.97
N ASN A 47 1.29 -28.82 -15.65
CA ASN A 47 1.79 -29.95 -14.88
C ASN A 47 1.06 -31.28 -15.16
N LYS A 48 -0.12 -31.27 -15.80
CA LYS A 48 -0.78 -32.54 -16.22
C LYS A 48 -0.32 -33.03 -17.58
N ASN A 49 0.02 -32.12 -18.49
CA ASN A 49 0.25 -32.44 -19.90
C ASN A 49 1.75 -32.41 -20.28
N PHE A 50 2.58 -31.68 -19.54
CA PHE A 50 3.93 -31.30 -19.97
C PHE A 50 5.04 -31.62 -18.94
N ILE A 51 4.83 -32.61 -18.07
CA ILE A 51 5.68 -32.99 -16.91
C ILE A 51 7.17 -33.19 -17.28
N ASN A 52 7.49 -33.53 -18.54
CA ASN A 52 8.83 -33.90 -18.99
C ASN A 52 9.46 -32.97 -20.05
N LEU A 53 8.88 -31.80 -20.34
CA LEU A 53 9.57 -30.79 -21.16
C LEU A 53 10.70 -30.20 -20.30
N SER A 54 11.87 -30.84 -20.36
CA SER A 54 13.06 -30.46 -19.58
C SER A 54 13.49 -29.04 -19.97
N GLY A 55 13.09 -28.05 -19.17
CA GLY A 55 13.61 -26.70 -19.38
C GLY A 55 12.89 -25.52 -18.73
N GLY A 56 11.57 -25.52 -18.47
CA GLY A 56 11.01 -24.22 -18.09
C GLY A 56 9.52 -24.03 -17.82
N GLY A 57 8.70 -25.08 -17.63
CA GLY A 57 7.24 -24.90 -17.57
C GLY A 57 6.61 -24.53 -16.21
N ASP A 58 7.23 -24.85 -15.06
CA ASP A 58 6.43 -24.94 -13.80
C ASP A 58 6.63 -23.82 -12.78
N TRP A 59 7.75 -23.09 -12.82
CA TRP A 59 8.07 -22.10 -11.78
C TRP A 59 7.68 -20.68 -12.17
N THR A 60 7.70 -20.34 -13.46
CA THR A 60 7.41 -19.00 -13.99
C THR A 60 6.00 -18.53 -13.64
N ASP A 61 5.00 -19.38 -13.88
CA ASP A 61 3.62 -19.11 -13.48
C ASP A 61 3.42 -19.18 -11.97
N GLY A 62 4.07 -20.13 -11.28
CA GLY A 62 4.01 -20.25 -9.83
C GLY A 62 4.55 -19.02 -9.09
N MET A 63 5.56 -18.35 -9.63
CA MET A 63 6.11 -17.11 -9.07
C MET A 63 5.07 -15.98 -9.06
N THR A 64 4.21 -15.89 -10.07
CA THR A 64 3.19 -14.83 -10.13
C THR A 64 2.16 -14.94 -9.03
N LEU A 65 1.94 -16.14 -8.50
CA LEU A 65 1.02 -16.35 -7.39
C LEU A 65 1.45 -15.58 -6.15
N ALA A 66 2.75 -15.30 -5.95
CA ALA A 66 3.22 -14.58 -4.78
C ALA A 66 2.68 -13.13 -4.68
N PRO A 67 2.94 -12.21 -5.64
CA PRO A 67 2.39 -10.85 -5.59
C PRO A 67 0.86 -10.82 -5.67
N ILE A 68 0.25 -11.72 -6.42
CA ILE A 68 -1.21 -11.77 -6.56
C ILE A 68 -1.86 -12.23 -5.25
N THR A 69 -1.34 -13.27 -4.60
CA THR A 69 -1.83 -13.74 -3.29
C THR A 69 -1.65 -12.65 -2.23
N LEU A 70 -0.48 -11.99 -2.21
CA LEU A 70 -0.23 -10.90 -1.28
C LEU A 70 -1.23 -9.74 -1.49
N SER A 71 -1.51 -9.38 -2.74
CA SER A 71 -2.54 -8.38 -3.10
C SER A 71 -3.94 -8.80 -2.64
N PHE A 72 -4.31 -10.06 -2.89
CA PHE A 72 -5.61 -10.61 -2.51
C PHE A 72 -5.82 -10.68 -1.00
N LEU A 73 -4.76 -10.91 -0.20
CA LEU A 73 -4.89 -10.89 1.25
C LEU A 73 -4.88 -9.47 1.80
N TYR A 74 -3.98 -8.62 1.30
CA TYR A 74 -3.78 -7.28 1.83
C TYR A 74 -4.99 -6.36 1.61
N ASN A 75 -5.55 -6.33 0.40
CA ASN A 75 -6.61 -5.37 0.07
C ASN A 75 -7.91 -5.62 0.85
N PRO A 76 -8.44 -6.86 0.99
CA PRO A 76 -9.59 -7.15 1.83
C PRO A 76 -9.38 -6.86 3.31
N ILE A 77 -8.16 -7.11 3.84
CA ILE A 77 -7.83 -6.76 5.22
C ILE A 77 -7.96 -5.25 5.42
N VAL A 78 -7.38 -4.45 4.51
CA VAL A 78 -7.49 -2.98 4.57
C VAL A 78 -8.95 -2.53 4.42
N ILE A 79 -9.69 -3.06 3.45
CA ILE A 79 -11.12 -2.77 3.26
C ILE A 79 -11.91 -3.08 4.54
N SER A 80 -11.66 -4.22 5.15
CA SER A 80 -12.35 -4.64 6.38
C SER A 80 -12.04 -3.71 7.55
N ILE A 81 -10.79 -3.27 7.69
CA ILE A 81 -10.39 -2.29 8.70
C ILE A 81 -11.08 -0.94 8.46
N LEU A 82 -11.14 -0.48 7.20
CA LEU A 82 -11.77 0.79 6.84
C LEU A 82 -13.29 0.78 7.05
N LEU A 83 -13.98 -0.34 6.77
CA LEU A 83 -15.44 -0.44 6.87
C LEU A 83 -15.93 -0.82 8.27
N PHE A 84 -15.28 -1.77 8.95
CA PHE A 84 -15.85 -2.39 10.17
C PHE A 84 -15.21 -1.91 11.48
N VAL A 85 -13.91 -1.57 11.50
CA VAL A 85 -13.17 -1.33 12.76
C VAL A 85 -13.36 0.10 13.32
N ARG A 86 -14.16 0.94 12.64
CA ARG A 86 -14.57 2.29 13.05
C ARG A 86 -13.46 3.35 13.01
N ARG A 87 -13.92 4.57 12.63
CA ARG A 87 -13.33 5.91 12.49
C ARG A 87 -12.16 6.39 13.39
N GLY A 88 -11.57 5.57 14.25
CA GLY A 88 -10.52 6.00 15.20
C GLY A 88 -9.18 5.26 15.11
N ARG A 89 -9.12 4.07 14.51
CA ARG A 89 -7.86 3.32 14.35
C ARG A 89 -7.39 3.38 12.90
N THR A 90 -6.55 4.37 12.62
CA THR A 90 -5.92 4.55 11.32
C THR A 90 -4.63 3.75 11.25
N ILE A 91 -4.50 2.89 10.24
CA ILE A 91 -3.22 2.30 9.86
C ILE A 91 -2.25 3.44 9.55
N HIS A 92 -1.01 3.32 10.04
CA HIS A 92 0.00 4.34 9.77
C HIS A 92 0.20 4.48 8.25
N PRO A 93 0.18 5.70 7.66
CA PRO A 93 0.19 5.88 6.21
C PRO A 93 1.45 5.30 5.54
N ALA A 94 2.58 5.26 6.25
CA ALA A 94 3.79 4.62 5.74
C ALA A 94 3.65 3.10 5.51
N TRP A 95 2.73 2.42 6.20
CA TRP A 95 2.49 0.99 5.98
C TRP A 95 1.83 0.72 4.61
N HIS A 96 0.93 1.62 4.19
CA HIS A 96 0.35 1.55 2.84
C HIS A 96 1.43 1.74 1.78
N VAL A 97 2.34 2.70 1.98
CA VAL A 97 3.48 2.93 1.06
C VAL A 97 4.34 1.66 0.95
N ALA A 98 4.71 1.05 2.07
CA ALA A 98 5.56 -0.13 2.07
C ALA A 98 4.89 -1.33 1.36
N MET A 99 3.64 -1.65 1.70
CA MET A 99 2.96 -2.80 1.13
C MET A 99 2.64 -2.63 -0.36
N ASP A 100 2.14 -1.47 -0.76
CA ASP A 100 1.85 -1.20 -2.17
C ASP A 100 3.15 -1.18 -3.01
N LEU A 101 4.28 -0.72 -2.45
CA LEU A 101 5.59 -0.79 -3.09
C LEU A 101 6.14 -2.21 -3.20
N ILE A 102 5.99 -3.04 -2.16
CA ILE A 102 6.43 -4.44 -2.17
C ILE A 102 5.65 -5.22 -3.24
N ILE A 103 4.33 -5.11 -3.26
CA ILE A 103 3.49 -5.80 -4.25
C ILE A 103 3.85 -5.33 -5.66
N TRP A 104 3.93 -4.02 -5.88
CA TRP A 104 4.32 -3.45 -7.16
C TRP A 104 5.71 -3.91 -7.61
N GLY A 105 6.69 -3.91 -6.69
CA GLY A 105 8.06 -4.33 -6.96
C GLY A 105 8.18 -5.82 -7.28
N LEU A 106 7.36 -6.66 -6.66
CA LEU A 106 7.27 -8.10 -6.99
C LEU A 106 6.57 -8.35 -8.32
N CYS A 107 5.58 -7.53 -8.69
CA CYS A 107 4.90 -7.66 -9.99
C CYS A 107 5.88 -7.49 -11.17
N VAL A 108 6.89 -6.62 -11.06
CA VAL A 108 7.85 -6.35 -12.16
C VAL A 108 8.56 -7.62 -12.64
N PRO A 109 9.34 -8.34 -11.81
CA PRO A 109 10.00 -9.57 -12.26
C PRO A 109 8.99 -10.66 -12.63
N CYS A 110 7.87 -10.79 -11.92
CA CYS A 110 6.84 -11.78 -12.24
C CYS A 110 6.25 -11.57 -13.65
N ILE A 111 5.96 -10.32 -14.04
CA ILE A 111 5.47 -10.03 -15.40
C ILE A 111 6.52 -10.39 -16.45
N VAL A 112 7.78 -10.01 -16.22
CA VAL A 112 8.87 -10.29 -17.18
C VAL A 112 9.03 -11.80 -17.36
N PHE A 113 9.13 -12.55 -16.26
CA PHE A 113 9.33 -14.00 -16.32
C PHE A 113 8.12 -14.75 -16.88
N SER A 114 6.89 -14.32 -16.60
CA SER A 114 5.71 -14.95 -17.21
C SER A 114 5.56 -14.63 -18.68
N VAL A 115 6.00 -13.44 -19.11
CA VAL A 115 6.02 -13.14 -20.54
C VAL A 115 7.09 -13.95 -21.23
N ASP A 116 8.30 -14.04 -20.68
CA ASP A 116 9.44 -14.74 -21.31
C ASP A 116 9.29 -16.27 -21.27
N GLY A 117 8.75 -16.81 -20.18
CA GLY A 117 8.62 -18.25 -19.95
C GLY A 117 7.23 -18.83 -20.22
N GLY A 118 6.32 -18.07 -20.84
CA GLY A 118 4.96 -18.54 -21.14
C GLY A 118 4.93 -19.53 -22.31
N LEU A 119 4.03 -20.52 -22.23
CA LEU A 119 3.84 -21.56 -23.26
C LEU A 119 3.32 -21.00 -24.58
N PHE A 120 2.72 -19.81 -24.56
CA PHE A 120 2.27 -19.13 -25.78
C PHE A 120 3.41 -18.76 -26.75
N TRP A 121 4.68 -18.78 -26.32
CA TRP A 121 5.83 -18.64 -27.22
C TRP A 121 6.01 -19.82 -28.16
N LEU A 122 5.50 -21.00 -27.81
CA LEU A 122 5.59 -22.20 -28.63
C LEU A 122 4.49 -22.26 -29.71
N TRP A 123 3.61 -21.26 -29.79
CA TRP A 123 2.51 -21.26 -30.76
C TRP A 123 3.01 -21.09 -32.19
N ILE A 124 2.73 -22.08 -33.04
CA ILE A 124 3.05 -22.07 -34.46
C ILE A 124 1.77 -22.10 -35.32
N THR A 125 1.74 -21.33 -36.40
CA THR A 125 0.64 -21.39 -37.37
C THR A 125 0.70 -22.69 -38.19
N ALA A 126 -0.39 -23.45 -38.20
CA ALA A 126 -0.48 -24.70 -38.98
C ALA A 126 -0.28 -24.44 -40.48
N GLN A 127 0.53 -25.26 -41.13
CA GLN A 127 0.60 -25.35 -42.58
C GLN A 127 -0.39 -26.40 -43.09
N TYR A 128 -1.21 -26.01 -44.07
CA TYR A 128 -2.20 -26.90 -44.67
C TYR A 128 -1.64 -27.46 -45.97
N ASN A 129 -1.76 -28.78 -46.13
CA ASN A 129 -1.48 -29.46 -47.37
C ASN A 129 -2.51 -29.09 -48.45
N ASP A 130 -2.21 -29.41 -49.72
CA ASP A 130 -3.11 -29.16 -50.86
C ASP A 130 -4.50 -29.82 -50.69
N ASP A 131 -4.59 -30.87 -49.86
CA ASP A 131 -5.83 -31.57 -49.52
C ASP A 131 -6.60 -30.94 -48.33
N GLY A 132 -6.07 -29.86 -47.75
CA GLY A 132 -6.64 -29.15 -46.61
C GLY A 132 -6.42 -29.83 -45.25
N THR A 133 -5.58 -30.86 -45.17
CA THR A 133 -5.19 -31.51 -43.91
C THR A 133 -3.92 -30.89 -43.32
N VAL A 134 -3.71 -31.07 -42.02
CA VAL A 134 -2.46 -30.70 -41.33
C VAL A 134 -1.78 -31.99 -40.89
N ASP A 135 -0.51 -32.12 -41.21
CA ASP A 135 0.29 -33.27 -40.79
C ASP A 135 0.86 -33.00 -39.39
N CYS A 136 0.44 -33.82 -38.43
CA CYS A 136 0.86 -33.70 -37.03
C CYS A 136 1.98 -34.69 -36.67
N ASP A 137 2.52 -35.43 -37.64
CA ASP A 137 3.64 -36.33 -37.40
C ASP A 137 4.97 -35.56 -37.38
N PRO A 138 5.64 -35.42 -36.21
CA PRO A 138 6.89 -34.68 -36.10
C PRO A 138 8.04 -35.32 -36.89
N ASP A 139 7.95 -36.61 -37.24
CA ASP A 139 8.96 -37.29 -38.08
C ASP A 139 8.88 -36.84 -39.54
N TYR A 140 7.69 -36.44 -40.01
CA TYR A 140 7.47 -35.99 -41.39
C TYR A 140 7.47 -34.47 -41.52
N ASN A 141 6.81 -33.78 -40.58
CA ASN A 141 6.72 -32.34 -40.55
C ASN A 141 6.93 -31.78 -39.12
N PRO A 142 8.18 -31.55 -38.70
CA PRO A 142 8.49 -31.06 -37.36
C PRO A 142 8.03 -29.62 -37.12
N TYR A 143 7.57 -28.90 -38.15
CA TYR A 143 7.16 -27.50 -38.02
C TYR A 143 5.73 -27.36 -37.49
N ASP A 144 4.87 -28.37 -37.65
CA ASP A 144 3.45 -28.31 -37.26
C ASP A 144 3.14 -28.98 -35.90
N GLU A 145 4.14 -29.55 -35.22
CA GLU A 145 3.99 -30.24 -33.92
C GLU A 145 3.27 -29.36 -32.87
N PHE A 146 3.63 -28.07 -32.79
CA PHE A 146 3.03 -27.10 -31.86
C PHE A 146 1.95 -26.22 -32.53
N SER A 147 1.39 -26.71 -33.64
CA SER A 147 0.24 -26.05 -34.26
C SER A 147 -1.04 -26.39 -33.51
N ARG A 148 -2.01 -25.46 -33.54
CA ARG A 148 -3.29 -25.61 -32.84
C ARG A 148 -4.07 -26.91 -33.13
N PRO A 149 -4.13 -27.43 -34.37
CA PRO A 149 -4.81 -28.71 -34.62
C PRO A 149 -4.06 -29.92 -34.06
N CYS A 150 -2.73 -29.87 -33.96
CA CYS A 150 -1.90 -30.97 -33.47
C CYS A 150 -1.78 -30.99 -31.94
N ASP A 151 -1.65 -29.83 -31.30
CA ASP A 151 -1.67 -29.67 -29.85
C ASP A 151 -2.64 -28.56 -29.41
N PRO A 152 -3.95 -28.84 -29.31
CA PRO A 152 -4.94 -27.86 -28.86
C PRO A 152 -4.81 -27.51 -27.37
N VAL A 153 -4.17 -28.37 -26.58
CA VAL A 153 -4.01 -28.15 -25.13
C VAL A 153 -3.01 -27.03 -24.88
N LEU A 154 -1.89 -27.01 -25.61
CA LEU A 154 -0.90 -25.94 -25.55
C LEU A 154 -1.52 -24.54 -25.74
N TYR A 155 -2.45 -24.39 -26.69
CA TYR A 155 -3.15 -23.13 -26.93
C TYR A 155 -4.13 -22.76 -25.82
N THR A 156 -4.76 -23.76 -25.22
CA THR A 156 -5.67 -23.54 -24.09
C THR A 156 -4.90 -23.04 -22.87
N ILE A 157 -3.73 -23.62 -22.59
CA ILE A 157 -2.88 -23.19 -21.48
C ILE A 157 -2.30 -21.81 -21.75
N GLY A 158 -1.63 -21.60 -22.89
CA GLY A 158 -1.07 -20.30 -23.24
C GLY A 158 -2.12 -19.17 -23.26
N GLY A 159 -3.36 -19.47 -23.68
CA GLY A 159 -4.46 -18.50 -23.62
C GLY A 159 -4.86 -18.15 -22.20
N THR A 160 -4.81 -19.12 -21.29
CA THR A 160 -5.06 -18.93 -19.86
C THR A 160 -3.94 -18.13 -19.20
N GLU A 161 -2.67 -18.41 -19.55
CA GLU A 161 -1.50 -17.65 -19.11
C GLU A 161 -1.58 -16.18 -19.55
N ILE A 162 -1.85 -15.92 -20.85
CA ILE A 162 -2.02 -14.55 -21.37
C ILE A 162 -3.12 -13.82 -20.60
N ALA A 163 -4.26 -14.47 -20.36
CA ALA A 163 -5.33 -13.88 -19.56
C ALA A 163 -4.85 -13.57 -18.14
N GLY A 164 -4.13 -14.49 -17.49
CA GLY A 164 -3.52 -14.28 -16.18
C GLY A 164 -2.56 -13.09 -16.15
N ILE A 165 -1.68 -12.97 -17.15
CA ILE A 165 -0.73 -11.86 -17.31
C ILE A 165 -1.46 -10.53 -17.45
N VAL A 166 -2.58 -10.47 -18.17
CA VAL A 166 -3.40 -9.25 -18.28
C VAL A 166 -3.90 -8.81 -16.91
N PHE A 167 -4.43 -9.73 -16.10
CA PHE A 167 -4.86 -9.39 -14.74
C PHE A 167 -3.69 -8.99 -13.83
N LEU A 168 -2.54 -9.66 -13.93
CA LEU A 168 -1.32 -9.28 -13.22
C LEU A 168 -0.87 -7.87 -13.59
N PHE A 169 -0.95 -7.49 -14.86
CA PHE A 169 -0.65 -6.13 -15.31
C PHE A 169 -1.64 -5.09 -14.77
N LEU A 170 -2.93 -5.42 -14.71
CA LEU A 170 -3.93 -4.55 -14.08
C LEU A 170 -3.64 -4.34 -12.58
N ILE A 171 -3.24 -5.39 -11.87
CA ILE A 171 -2.82 -5.33 -10.46
C ILE A 171 -1.59 -4.43 -10.31
N PHE A 172 -0.60 -4.56 -11.21
CA PHE A 172 0.58 -3.69 -11.24
C PHE A 172 0.21 -2.21 -11.36
N VAL A 173 -0.67 -1.84 -12.30
CA VAL A 173 -1.13 -0.46 -12.48
C VAL A 173 -1.92 0.04 -11.27
N LEU A 174 -2.78 -0.80 -10.68
CA LEU A 174 -3.56 -0.45 -9.51
C LEU A 174 -2.68 -0.21 -8.28
N HIS A 175 -1.69 -1.08 -8.03
CA HIS A 175 -0.77 -0.90 -6.90
C HIS A 175 0.16 0.29 -7.10
N LEU A 176 0.56 0.62 -8.34
CA LEU A 176 1.26 1.87 -8.61
C LEU A 176 0.39 3.07 -8.24
N THR A 177 -0.89 3.05 -8.62
CA THR A 177 -1.84 4.12 -8.32
C THR A 177 -2.09 4.26 -6.82
N LEU A 178 -2.29 3.13 -6.11
CA LEU A 178 -2.45 3.10 -4.66
C LEU A 178 -1.18 3.57 -3.94
N PHE A 179 0.00 3.18 -4.42
CA PHE A 179 1.29 3.64 -3.91
C PHE A 179 1.44 5.16 -4.02
N VAL A 180 1.10 5.76 -5.17
CA VAL A 180 1.11 7.22 -5.35
C VAL A 180 0.17 7.89 -4.36
N PHE A 181 -1.04 7.35 -4.17
CA PHE A 181 -1.96 7.87 -3.16
C PHE A 181 -1.40 7.76 -1.74
N ALA A 182 -0.79 6.63 -1.39
CA ALA A 182 -0.17 6.43 -0.08
C ALA A 182 1.00 7.40 0.16
N CYS A 183 1.78 7.72 -0.88
CA CYS A 183 2.84 8.73 -0.81
C CYS A 183 2.29 10.13 -0.55
N ILE A 184 1.20 10.51 -1.25
CA ILE A 184 0.52 11.79 -1.04
C ILE A 184 0.00 11.90 0.39
N ASP A 185 -0.64 10.85 0.90
CA ASP A 185 -1.16 10.81 2.26
C ASP A 185 -0.03 10.91 3.30
N THR A 186 1.06 10.17 3.08
CA THR A 186 2.25 10.21 3.96
C THR A 186 2.87 11.59 3.99
N LYS A 187 2.95 12.29 2.85
CA LYS A 187 3.43 13.68 2.77
C LYS A 187 2.53 14.63 3.56
N LYS A 188 1.21 14.53 3.37
CA LYS A 188 0.22 15.33 4.12
C LYS A 188 0.33 15.09 5.63
N TRP A 189 0.42 13.81 6.03
CA TRP A 189 0.58 13.41 7.41
C TRP A 189 1.86 13.98 8.03
N ARG A 190 3.01 13.86 7.34
CA ARG A 190 4.29 14.40 7.80
C ARG A 190 4.24 15.92 7.95
N SER A 191 3.62 16.62 6.98
CA SER A 191 3.43 18.07 7.06
C SER A 191 2.59 18.48 8.27
N ALA A 192 1.49 17.77 8.54
CA ALA A 192 0.64 18.05 9.70
C ALA A 192 1.36 17.79 11.03
N ALA A 193 2.11 16.68 11.11
CA ALA A 193 2.91 16.34 12.30
C ALA A 193 3.99 17.40 12.57
N ASN A 194 4.65 17.90 11.53
CA ASN A 194 5.66 18.97 11.66
C ASN A 194 5.05 20.30 12.12
N ARG A 195 3.85 20.66 11.63
CA ARG A 195 3.13 21.86 12.08
C ARG A 195 2.76 21.77 13.57
N ALA A 196 2.17 20.66 13.99
CA ALA A 196 1.83 20.44 15.40
C ALA A 196 3.07 20.42 16.31
N LYS A 197 4.22 19.93 15.81
CA LYS A 197 5.50 20.01 16.52
C LYS A 197 5.99 21.47 16.63
N SER A 198 5.91 22.24 15.55
CA SER A 198 6.29 23.66 15.54
C SER A 198 5.44 24.49 16.48
N GLU A 199 4.11 24.29 16.50
CA GLU A 199 3.19 24.97 17.41
C GLU A 199 3.51 24.64 18.87
N ARG A 200 3.79 23.36 19.17
CA ARG A 200 4.22 22.95 20.51
C ARG A 200 5.50 23.66 20.95
N ASN A 201 6.51 23.70 20.08
CA ASN A 201 7.77 24.37 20.35
C ASN A 201 7.57 25.88 20.58
N ASN A 202 6.69 26.52 19.81
CA ASN A 202 6.37 27.94 19.98
C ASN A 202 5.69 28.23 21.33
N ILE A 203 4.74 27.38 21.74
CA ILE A 203 4.07 27.50 23.05
C ILE A 203 5.06 27.31 24.20
N GLU A 204 5.98 26.34 24.07
CA GLU A 204 7.02 26.08 25.07
C GLU A 204 8.00 27.26 25.21
N LEU A 205 8.40 27.87 24.08
CA LEU A 205 9.19 29.11 24.08
C LEU A 205 8.46 30.28 24.73
N GLN A 206 7.15 30.41 24.48
CA GLN A 206 6.34 31.46 25.10
C GLN A 206 6.21 31.28 26.61
N TYR A 207 6.03 30.03 27.07
CA TYR A 207 5.99 29.70 28.49
C TYR A 207 7.32 30.01 29.19
N HIS A 208 8.45 29.72 28.57
CA HIS A 208 9.77 30.03 29.13
C HIS A 208 10.12 31.52 29.16
N ARG A 209 9.58 32.34 28.24
CA ARG A 209 9.78 33.80 28.24
C ARG A 209 8.97 34.51 29.33
N SER A 210 7.78 34.02 29.64
CA SER A 210 6.86 34.62 30.64
C SER A 210 7.44 34.81 32.06
N PRO A 211 8.22 33.88 32.66
CA PRO A 211 8.76 34.07 34.01
C PRO A 211 9.83 35.17 34.10
N GLU A 212 10.63 35.40 33.06
CA GLU A 212 11.62 36.50 33.04
C GLU A 212 10.93 37.87 32.99
N GLU A 213 9.82 37.98 32.26
CA GLU A 213 9.05 39.21 32.14
C GLU A 213 8.35 39.59 33.47
N TYR A 214 7.94 38.58 34.26
CA TYR A 214 7.40 38.79 35.61
C TYR A 214 8.46 39.25 36.63
N GLN A 215 9.71 38.77 36.50
CA GLN A 215 10.83 39.24 37.33
C GLN A 215 11.32 40.64 36.93
N ALA A 216 11.22 41.01 35.65
CA ALA A 216 11.56 42.36 35.18
C ALA A 216 10.56 43.44 35.63
N HIS A 217 9.37 43.06 36.12
CA HIS A 217 8.34 43.96 36.63
C HIS A 217 8.08 43.83 38.14
N GLN A 218 8.95 43.13 38.87
CA GLN A 218 8.90 43.18 40.32
C GLN A 218 9.26 44.61 40.79
N PRO A 219 8.34 45.33 41.46
CA PRO A 219 8.68 46.63 42.03
C PRO A 219 9.84 46.44 43.03
N PRO A 220 10.76 47.41 43.12
CA PRO A 220 11.94 47.29 43.97
C PRO A 220 11.51 46.94 45.39
N ALA A 221 12.22 45.97 45.99
CA ALA A 221 11.98 45.57 47.37
C ALA A 221 12.09 46.80 48.29
N TYR A 222 11.05 47.07 49.05
CA TYR A 222 11.03 48.16 50.03
C TYR A 222 12.15 47.95 51.05
N THR A 223 13.21 48.75 50.96
CA THR A 223 14.25 48.83 51.99
C THR A 223 13.72 49.71 53.13
N PRO A 224 13.56 49.19 54.36
CA PRO A 224 13.20 50.04 55.49
C PRO A 224 14.34 51.01 55.74
N SER A 225 14.07 52.31 55.70
CA SER A 225 15.02 53.32 56.13
C SER A 225 15.28 53.14 57.62
N ALA A 226 16.51 52.78 57.99
CA ALA A 226 16.98 52.84 59.36
C ALA A 226 17.02 54.32 59.79
N GLY A 227 15.99 54.77 60.50
CA GLY A 227 15.96 56.13 61.04
C GLY A 227 14.66 56.41 61.76
N GLY A 228 14.69 56.35 63.10
CA GLY A 228 13.59 56.86 63.91
C GLY A 228 13.33 56.07 65.19
N SER A 229 14.27 56.12 66.12
CA SER A 229 13.97 55.89 67.54
C SER A 229 12.98 56.95 68.01
N GLY A 230 11.88 56.57 68.67
CA GLY A 230 11.06 57.56 69.36
C GLY A 230 9.62 57.17 69.69
N VAL A 231 9.42 56.81 70.95
CA VAL A 231 8.26 57.15 71.79
C VAL A 231 7.05 56.20 71.75
N MET A 232 6.90 55.51 72.89
CA MET A 232 5.70 54.81 73.35
C MET A 232 4.48 55.73 73.45
N ALA A 233 3.29 55.20 73.15
CA ALA A 233 2.08 55.57 73.88
C ALA A 233 1.06 54.42 73.89
N ASN A 234 0.70 54.00 75.10
CA ASN A 234 -0.42 53.13 75.42
C ASN A 234 -1.74 53.66 74.85
N SER A 235 -2.63 52.73 74.49
CA SER A 235 -4.03 52.76 74.94
C SER A 235 -4.70 51.43 74.66
N ALA A 236 -4.98 50.71 75.76
CA ALA A 236 -6.04 49.71 75.81
C ALA A 236 -7.39 50.37 75.50
N VAL A 237 -8.32 49.67 74.85
CA VAL A 237 -9.75 49.63 75.21
C VAL A 237 -10.42 48.43 74.52
N LYS A 238 -11.20 47.71 75.34
CA LYS A 238 -12.05 46.53 75.09
C LYS A 238 -13.37 46.86 74.35
N TYR A 239 -14.11 45.77 74.07
CA TYR A 239 -15.56 45.63 73.83
C TYR A 239 -15.96 45.79 72.35
N SER A 240 -16.70 44.89 71.70
CA SER A 240 -17.62 43.83 72.16
C SER A 240 -17.71 42.75 71.09
#